data_AF-A0A7L2Q436-F1
#
_entry.id   AF-A0A7L2Q436-F1
#
_cell.length_a   1.000
_cell.length_b   1.000
_cell.length_c   1.000
_cell.angle_alpha   90.00
_cell.angle_beta   90.00
_cell.angle_gamma   90.00
#
_symmetry.space_group_name_H-M   'P 1'
#
loop_
_entity.id
_entity.type
_entity.pdbx_description
1 polymer ?
#
loop_
_entity_poly.entity_id
_entity_poly.type
_entity_poly.pdbx_seq_one_letter_code
_entity_poly.pdbx_strand_id
1 'polypeptide(L)'
;QEVKLSSPDYRDCNSTDAMEDFMKRINCYQASYQPLDPDDYDRELSLIKVIDVGRRFLVNRVQDHIQSRIVYYLMNIHVQPRTIYLCRHGESEFNLKGRIGGDSGLSNRGKKV
;
A
#
# COMPACT_ATOMS: atom_id res chain seq x y z
N GLN A 1 -0.86 4.21 -13.21
CA GLN A 1 -0.03 5.38 -13.56
C GLN A 1 1.42 4.93 -13.47
N GLU A 2 2.18 5.00 -14.56
CA GLU A 2 3.57 4.51 -14.61
C GLU A 2 4.50 5.50 -13.88
N VAL A 3 4.74 5.24 -12.60
CA VAL A 3 5.45 6.13 -11.66
C VAL A 3 6.88 6.47 -12.10
N LYS A 4 7.48 5.66 -12.98
CA LYS A 4 8.87 5.83 -13.43
C LYS A 4 8.99 6.78 -14.62
N LEU A 5 8.06 6.74 -15.58
CA LEU A 5 8.09 7.63 -16.74
C LEU A 5 7.69 9.07 -16.38
N SER A 6 6.93 9.25 -15.30
CA SER A 6 6.62 10.58 -14.75
C SER A 6 7.65 11.08 -13.72
N SER A 7 8.78 10.38 -13.56
CA SER A 7 9.84 10.75 -12.61
C SER A 7 10.60 11.99 -13.11
N PRO A 8 11.11 12.86 -12.22
CA PRO A 8 12.01 13.95 -12.59
C PRO A 8 13.24 13.49 -13.40
N ASP A 9 13.71 12.25 -13.19
CA ASP A 9 14.84 11.64 -13.91
C ASP A 9 14.62 11.60 -15.45
N TYR A 10 13.37 11.59 -15.92
CA TYR A 10 13.00 11.48 -17.33
C TYR A 10 12.20 12.68 -17.84
N ARG A 11 12.30 13.84 -17.17
CA ARG A 11 11.50 15.05 -17.48
C ARG A 11 11.58 15.48 -18.94
N ASP A 12 12.77 15.37 -19.54
CA ASP A 12 13.06 15.81 -20.91
C ASP A 12 13.16 14.62 -21.89
N CYS A 13 12.75 13.43 -21.46
CA CYS A 13 12.78 12.21 -22.27
C CYS A 13 11.37 11.84 -22.74
N ASN A 14 11.27 11.32 -23.97
CA ASN A 14 10.03 10.67 -24.39
C ASN A 14 9.89 9.31 -23.68
N SER A 15 8.66 8.78 -23.67
CA SER A 15 8.32 7.56 -22.93
C SER A 15 9.08 6.31 -23.39
N THR A 16 9.41 6.21 -24.68
CA THR A 16 10.12 5.07 -25.25
C THR A 16 11.57 5.04 -24.78
N ASP A 17 12.28 6.16 -24.92
CA ASP A 17 13.68 6.28 -24.53
C ASP A 17 13.85 6.11 -23.01
N ALA A 18 12.91 6.67 -22.23
CA ALA A 18 12.88 6.50 -20.78
C ALA A 18 12.67 5.04 -20.36
N MET A 19 11.81 4.29 -21.07
CA MET A 19 11.61 2.86 -20.80
C MET A 19 12.88 2.04 -21.11
N GLU A 20 13.53 2.32 -22.25
CA GLU A 20 14.75 1.62 -22.65
C GLU A 20 15.89 1.86 -21.65
N ASP A 21 16.11 3.12 -21.26
CA ASP A 21 17.09 3.47 -20.24
C ASP A 21 16.78 2.82 -18.88
N PHE A 22 15.50 2.81 -18.48
CA PHE A 22 15.09 2.19 -17.22
C PHE A 22 15.36 0.68 -17.19
N MET A 23 15.15 -0.01 -18.32
CA MET A 23 15.49 -1.43 -18.44
C MET A 23 17.00 -1.67 -18.37
N LYS A 24 17.82 -0.81 -19.01
CA LYS A 24 19.29 -0.87 -18.87
C LYS A 24 19.70 -0.68 -17.41
N ARG A 25 19.08 0.28 -16.72
CA ARG A 25 19.33 0.54 -15.29
C ARG A 25 19.01 -0.67 -14.42
N ILE A 26 17.90 -1.38 -14.65
CA ILE A 26 17.59 -2.63 -13.94
C ILE A 26 18.69 -3.67 -14.17
N ASN A 27 19.12 -3.86 -15.42
CA ASN A 27 20.15 -4.84 -15.76
C ASN A 27 21.49 -4.57 -15.04
N CYS A 28 21.84 -3.29 -14.84
CA CYS A 28 23.03 -2.92 -14.06
C CYS A 28 22.96 -3.42 -12.61
N TYR A 29 21.79 -3.36 -11.96
CA TYR A 29 21.62 -3.87 -10.60
C TYR A 29 21.59 -5.40 -10.54
N GLN A 30 21.12 -6.08 -11.59
CA GLN A 30 21.08 -7.55 -11.62
C GLN A 30 22.48 -8.18 -11.46
N ALA A 31 23.53 -7.52 -11.96
CA ALA A 31 24.90 -8.04 -11.91
C ALA A 31 25.45 -8.22 -10.48
N SER A 32 24.96 -7.44 -9.51
CA SER A 32 25.45 -7.46 -8.12
C SER A 32 24.36 -7.74 -7.09
N TYR A 33 23.11 -7.93 -7.52
CA TYR A 33 21.99 -8.14 -6.61
C TYR A 33 22.08 -9.51 -5.93
N GLN A 34 22.21 -9.49 -4.60
CA GLN A 34 22.13 -10.66 -3.74
C GLN A 34 20.80 -10.58 -2.95
N PRO A 35 19.80 -11.42 -3.28
CA PRO A 35 18.56 -11.47 -2.51
C PRO A 35 18.81 -11.96 -1.08
N LEU A 36 18.01 -11.50 -0.12
CA LEU A 36 18.05 -12.03 1.24
C LEU A 36 17.83 -13.55 1.25
N ASP A 37 18.70 -14.23 1.99
CA ASP A 37 18.76 -15.69 2.18
C ASP A 37 18.55 -16.06 3.65
N PRO A 38 17.28 -16.23 4.07
CA PRO A 38 16.93 -16.54 5.46
C PRO A 38 17.29 -17.98 5.87
N ASP A 39 17.68 -18.84 4.93
CA ASP A 39 18.03 -20.22 5.24
C ASP A 39 19.52 -20.36 5.62
N ASP A 40 20.39 -19.46 5.16
CA ASP A 40 21.83 -19.46 5.45
C ASP A 40 22.35 -18.11 5.97
N TYR A 41 22.78 -17.21 5.08
CA TYR A 41 23.53 -16.00 5.44
C TYR A 41 22.74 -15.01 6.30
N ASP A 42 21.44 -14.85 6.03
CA ASP A 42 20.56 -13.89 6.72
C ASP A 42 19.67 -14.55 7.78
N ARG A 43 19.99 -15.77 8.21
CA ARG A 43 19.15 -16.56 9.13
C ARG A 43 18.82 -15.83 10.42
N GLU A 44 19.72 -15.00 10.92
CA GLU A 44 19.53 -14.29 12.18
C GLU A 44 18.77 -12.97 12.05
N LEU A 45 18.50 -12.50 10.83
CA LEU A 45 17.86 -11.22 10.56
C LEU A 45 16.33 -11.30 10.62
N SER A 46 15.73 -10.23 11.12
CA SER A 46 14.29 -10.01 11.07
C SER A 46 13.89 -9.40 9.74
N LEU A 47 13.15 -10.14 8.91
CA LEU A 47 12.80 -9.70 7.55
C LEU A 47 11.45 -10.22 7.08
N ILE A 48 10.92 -9.55 6.05
CA ILE A 48 9.81 -10.03 5.23
C ILE A 48 10.18 -9.89 3.75
N LYS A 49 10.11 -10.99 3.00
CA LYS A 49 10.26 -11.03 1.54
C LYS A 49 8.89 -11.18 0.91
N VAL A 50 8.44 -10.14 0.22
CA VAL A 50 7.18 -10.11 -0.53
C VAL A 50 7.45 -10.57 -1.95
N ILE A 51 6.76 -11.62 -2.40
CA ILE A 51 7.03 -12.30 -3.66
C ILE A 51 5.79 -12.24 -4.54
N ASP A 52 5.99 -11.95 -5.83
CA ASP A 52 4.95 -11.83 -6.84
C ASP A 52 3.79 -10.92 -6.41
N VAL A 53 4.14 -9.69 -5.99
CA VAL A 53 3.18 -8.65 -5.61
C VAL A 53 2.20 -9.09 -4.50
N GLY A 54 2.71 -9.84 -3.51
CA GLY A 54 1.95 -10.28 -2.35
C GLY A 54 1.25 -11.62 -2.51
N ARG A 55 1.55 -12.39 -3.58
CA ARG A 55 1.06 -13.77 -3.71
C ARG A 55 1.66 -14.70 -2.65
N ARG A 56 2.92 -14.46 -2.28
CA ARG A 56 3.64 -15.26 -1.27
C ARG A 56 4.51 -14.36 -0.41
N PHE A 57 4.66 -14.78 0.85
CA PHE A 57 5.49 -14.10 1.84
C PHE A 57 6.45 -15.09 2.46
N LEU A 58 7.69 -14.65 2.69
CA LEU A 58 8.64 -15.32 3.58
C LEU A 58 8.92 -14.35 4.71
N VAL A 59 8.63 -14.75 5.94
CA VAL A 59 8.86 -13.95 7.14
C VAL A 59 9.87 -14.68 8.02
N ASN A 60 10.91 -13.99 8.48
CA ASN A 60 11.92 -14.55 9.38
C ASN A 60 12.05 -13.70 10.65
N ARG A 61 12.19 -14.38 11.80
CA ARG A 61 12.46 -13.84 13.14
C ARG A 61 11.76 -12.52 13.49
N VAL A 62 10.43 -12.53 13.56
CA VAL A 62 9.68 -11.38 14.10
C VAL A 62 9.96 -11.23 15.60
N GLN A 63 10.49 -10.07 16.03
CA GLN A 63 11.01 -9.86 17.37
C GLN A 63 10.01 -9.23 18.32
N ASP A 64 9.08 -8.43 17.81
CA ASP A 64 8.16 -7.65 18.63
C ASP A 64 6.78 -7.49 18.00
N HIS A 65 5.89 -6.87 18.78
CA HIS A 65 4.53 -6.57 18.37
C HIS A 65 4.48 -5.61 17.17
N ILE A 66 5.40 -4.65 17.07
CA ILE A 66 5.41 -3.66 15.98
C ILE A 66 5.72 -4.36 14.66
N GLN A 67 6.76 -5.19 14.61
CA GLN A 67 7.13 -6.01 13.45
C GLN A 67 5.99 -6.95 13.06
N SER A 68 5.32 -7.57 14.05
CA SER A 68 4.14 -8.41 13.81
C SER A 68 3.00 -7.65 13.11
N ARG A 69 2.74 -6.40 13.53
CA ARG A 69 1.73 -5.53 12.91
C ARG A 69 2.13 -5.09 11.50
N ILE A 70 3.41 -4.86 11.24
CA ILE A 70 3.94 -4.55 9.90
C ILE A 70 3.70 -5.75 8.97
N VAL A 71 4.07 -6.97 9.39
CA VAL A 71 3.82 -8.20 8.63
C VAL A 71 2.33 -8.35 8.33
N TYR A 72 1.47 -8.22 9.34
CA TYR A 72 0.02 -8.30 9.17
C TYR A 72 -0.49 -7.28 8.14
N TYR A 73 -0.04 -6.03 8.20
CA TYR A 73 -0.45 -5.01 7.25
C TYR A 73 -0.04 -5.37 5.82
N LEU A 74 1.23 -5.76 5.61
CA LEU A 74 1.76 -6.11 4.29
C LEU A 74 1.07 -7.33 3.66
N MET A 75 0.60 -8.28 4.48
CA MET A 75 -0.14 -9.46 4.00
C MET A 75 -1.58 -9.16 3.55
N ASN A 76 -2.14 -8.00 3.93
CA ASN A 76 -3.54 -7.66 3.67
C ASN A 76 -3.73 -6.54 2.61
N ILE A 77 -2.66 -5.87 2.18
CA ILE A 77 -2.74 -4.89 1.10
C ILE A 77 -2.68 -5.55 -0.28
N HIS A 78 -3.27 -4.89 -1.27
CA HIS A 78 -3.30 -5.40 -2.64
C HIS A 78 -3.38 -4.23 -3.65
N VAL A 79 -2.82 -4.43 -4.85
CA VAL A 79 -2.62 -3.37 -5.86
C VAL A 79 -3.74 -3.28 -6.90
N GLN A 80 -4.73 -4.17 -6.86
CA GLN A 80 -5.87 -4.13 -7.78
C GLN A 80 -6.61 -2.78 -7.65
N PRO A 81 -6.90 -2.10 -8.76
CA PRO A 81 -7.69 -0.87 -8.76
C PRO A 81 -9.04 -1.08 -8.07
N ARG A 82 -9.39 -0.19 -7.14
CA ARG A 82 -10.69 -0.18 -6.45
C ARG A 82 -11.08 1.23 -6.05
N THR A 83 -12.38 1.44 -5.87
CA THR A 83 -12.92 2.70 -5.37
C THR A 83 -13.48 2.49 -3.97
N ILE A 84 -13.10 3.35 -3.03
CA ILE A 84 -13.64 3.36 -1.66
C ILE A 84 -14.48 4.63 -1.52
N TYR A 85 -15.78 4.47 -1.28
CA TYR A 85 -16.69 5.58 -1.01
C TYR A 85 -16.88 5.74 0.49
N LEU A 86 -16.68 6.94 1.00
CA LEU A 86 -16.90 7.28 2.41
C LEU A 86 -17.95 8.38 2.47
N CYS A 87 -19.04 8.12 3.19
CA CYS A 87 -20.06 9.11 3.50
C CYS A 87 -20.38 9.09 5.00
N ARG A 88 -20.91 10.20 5.51
CA ARG A 88 -21.56 10.21 6.82
C ARG A 88 -22.91 9.52 6.71
N HIS A 89 -23.50 9.16 7.85
CA HIS A 89 -24.92 8.88 7.93
C HIS A 89 -25.73 10.08 7.39
N GLY A 90 -26.93 9.85 6.86
CA GLY A 90 -27.86 10.93 6.53
C GLY A 90 -28.12 11.83 7.74
N GLU A 91 -28.48 13.10 7.54
CA GLU A 91 -28.71 14.03 8.66
C GLU A 91 -29.61 13.44 9.76
N SER A 92 -29.21 13.57 11.02
CA SER A 92 -29.98 13.12 12.19
C SER A 92 -30.70 14.24 12.93
N GLU A 93 -31.68 13.88 13.76
CA GLU A 93 -32.37 14.82 14.65
C GLU A 93 -31.42 15.55 15.61
N PHE A 94 -30.32 14.91 16.01
CA PHE A 94 -29.29 15.55 16.84
C PHE A 94 -28.40 16.50 16.05
N ASN A 95 -28.18 16.27 14.76
CA ASN A 95 -27.50 17.26 13.92
C ASN A 95 -28.29 18.57 13.86
N LEU A 96 -29.61 18.49 13.68
CA LEU A 96 -30.50 19.66 13.69
C LEU A 96 -30.44 20.45 15.01
N LYS A 97 -30.22 19.75 16.13
CA LYS A 97 -30.14 20.33 17.48
C LYS A 97 -28.71 20.69 17.92
N GLY A 98 -27.71 20.50 17.04
CA GLY A 98 -26.30 20.73 17.38
C GLY A 98 -25.76 19.84 18.50
N ARG A 99 -26.34 18.64 18.71
CA ARG A 99 -25.93 17.70 19.75
C ARG A 99 -24.90 16.69 19.22
N ILE A 100 -23.87 16.41 20.02
CA ILE A 100 -22.84 15.41 19.73
C ILE A 100 -23.20 14.03 20.33
N GLY A 101 -22.69 12.96 19.74
CA GLY A 101 -22.92 11.59 20.20
C GLY A 101 -24.39 11.16 20.14
N GLY A 102 -24.76 10.16 20.97
CA GLY A 102 -26.11 9.61 21.05
C GLY A 102 -26.51 8.70 19.88
N ASP A 103 -27.76 8.25 19.90
CA ASP A 103 -28.33 7.30 18.93
C ASP A 103 -29.69 7.80 18.40
N SER A 104 -29.75 9.07 18.00
CA SER A 104 -30.97 9.65 17.43
C SER A 104 -31.21 9.18 16.00
N GLY A 105 -32.46 8.96 15.62
CA GLY A 105 -32.82 8.61 14.24
C GLY A 105 -32.52 9.71 13.20
N LEU A 106 -32.65 9.31 11.92
CA LEU A 106 -32.52 10.20 10.76
C LEU A 106 -33.64 11.25 10.71
N SER A 107 -33.29 12.48 10.32
CA SER A 107 -34.23 13.54 9.96
C SER A 107 -34.97 13.21 8.65
N ASN A 108 -36.02 13.97 8.35
CA ASN A 108 -36.71 13.86 7.05
C ASN A 108 -35.79 14.11 5.86
N ARG A 109 -34.76 14.95 6.01
CA ARG A 109 -33.74 15.17 4.96
C ARG A 109 -32.76 14.01 4.90
N GLY A 110 -32.35 13.47 6.04
CA GLY A 110 -31.45 12.32 6.11
C GLY A 110 -31.98 11.06 5.44
N LYS A 111 -33.31 10.85 5.42
CA LYS A 111 -33.97 9.71 4.75
C LYS A 111 -34.07 9.83 3.21
N LYS A 112 -33.80 11.00 2.64
CA LYS A 112 -33.85 11.25 1.19
C LYS A 112 -32.51 11.03 0.49
N VAL A 113 -31.47 10.72 1.26
CA VAL A 113 -30.09 10.48 0.78
C VAL A 113 -29.92 9.02 0.42
#